data_AF-A0A936KRU3-F1
#
_entry.id   AF-A0A936KRU3-F1
#
_cell.length_a   1.000
_cell.length_b   1.000
_cell.length_c   1.000
_cell.angle_alpha   90.00
_cell.angle_beta   90.00
_cell.angle_gamma   90.00
#
_symmetry.space_group_name_H-M   'P 1'
#
loop_
_entity.id
_entity.type
_entity.pdbx_description
1 polymer ?
#
loop_
_entity_poly.entity_id
_entity_poly.type
_entity_poly.pdbx_seq_one_letter_code
_entity_poly.pdbx_strand_id
1 'polypeptide(L)'
;MWETITGKEIYHVTPNSTINALAISPDGNYLIIAGCNRPDTISHCKKGSVIILDSTTGKEVAHVVHDGIVTAVAISLDSKYVVSGSSDNTARVSSIATGEEVSHINHDSVVNTVSFSPDGKYVVSGSNDLVVRVWEVTTGREFARITHLDSISIARFSPDNKLIASGSADGIIQVWSWDSEELIAKTCLRVSRNLTRIEWKQYINDALPYQAICPNLSLDIEYITVIAQDSLSNTNDVHRIEIALNKAQTELLKIKTINDSFAESIIIVRKAISQYVISEVSAGRIKSALELLEQADQSNISIDDKYALNAICWFGSLNGFERDVLEYCDANVNLNPSTGNYYDSRGLARALTGDYQGAILDFQYYVDDNSADSVLIEQRKQWIEQLKKGINPFTSDVLESLNSQ
;
A
#
# COMPACT_ATOMS: atom_id res chain seq x y z
N MET A 1 15.63 21.87 41.63
CA MET A 1 14.19 22.08 41.43
C MET A 1 13.66 22.97 42.54
N TRP A 2 12.80 23.93 42.21
CA TRP A 2 12.33 24.95 43.14
C TRP A 2 10.81 24.98 43.16
N GLU A 3 10.23 25.13 44.34
CA GLU A 3 8.84 25.51 44.49
C GLU A 3 8.70 27.00 44.18
N THR A 4 7.96 27.34 43.13
CA THR A 4 7.90 28.72 42.60
C THR A 4 7.21 29.71 43.55
N ILE A 5 6.27 29.23 44.37
CA ILE A 5 5.51 30.07 45.31
C ILE A 5 6.36 30.47 46.51
N THR A 6 7.11 29.52 47.08
CA THR A 6 7.86 29.72 48.32
C THR A 6 9.33 30.03 48.09
N GLY A 7 9.86 29.75 46.89
CA GLY A 7 11.28 29.81 46.59
C GLY A 7 12.09 28.70 47.26
N LYS A 8 11.44 27.68 47.85
CA LYS A 8 12.12 26.59 48.53
C LYS A 8 12.72 25.61 47.52
N GLU A 9 13.98 25.23 47.74
CA GLU A 9 14.60 24.14 46.99
C GLU A 9 13.93 22.81 47.38
N ILE A 10 13.40 22.10 46.38
CA ILE A 10 12.79 20.78 46.56
C ILE A 10 13.89 19.72 46.58
N TYR A 11 14.78 19.75 45.58
CA TYR A 11 15.95 18.90 45.50
C TYR A 11 17.00 19.47 44.54
N HIS A 12 18.24 19.04 44.75
CA HIS A 12 19.43 19.40 43.99
C HIS A 12 19.99 18.16 43.30
N VAL A 13 20.36 18.26 42.02
CA VAL A 13 21.11 17.21 41.30
C VAL A 13 22.38 17.85 40.77
N THR A 14 23.53 17.22 41.02
CA THR A 14 24.84 17.66 40.53
C THR A 14 25.36 16.61 39.55
N PRO A 15 25.02 16.69 38.26
CA PRO A 15 25.55 15.76 37.28
C PRO A 15 27.06 16.02 37.08
N ASN A 16 27.82 14.96 36.79
CA ASN A 16 29.24 15.05 36.42
C ASN A 16 29.46 15.53 34.96
N SER A 17 28.48 16.24 34.39
CA SER A 17 28.40 16.65 32.99
C SER A 17 28.01 18.12 32.90
N THR A 18 28.36 18.80 31.80
CA THR A 18 27.76 20.10 31.52
C THR A 18 26.28 19.91 31.21
N ILE A 19 25.44 20.87 31.59
CA ILE A 19 24.03 20.89 31.26
C ILE A 19 23.82 21.95 30.19
N ASN A 20 23.40 21.52 29.01
CA ASN A 20 23.14 22.39 27.86
C ASN A 20 21.63 22.56 27.63
N ALA A 21 20.84 21.55 27.95
CA ALA A 21 19.40 21.59 27.84
C ALA A 21 18.74 20.86 29.01
N LEU A 22 17.56 21.34 29.41
CA LEU A 22 16.68 20.64 30.34
C LEU A 22 15.24 20.63 29.82
N ALA A 23 14.47 19.63 30.25
CA ALA A 23 13.03 19.59 30.07
C ALA A 23 12.36 18.91 31.27
N ILE A 24 11.13 19.30 31.59
CA ILE A 24 10.27 18.58 32.53
C ILE A 24 9.11 17.98 31.76
N SER A 25 8.74 16.75 32.08
CA SER A 25 7.62 16.10 31.39
C SER A 25 6.30 16.80 31.72
N PRO A 26 5.35 16.83 30.77
CA PRO A 26 4.03 17.41 30.97
C PRO A 26 3.25 16.82 32.15
N ASP A 27 3.41 15.51 32.42
CA ASP A 27 2.84 14.84 33.59
C ASP A 27 3.56 15.17 34.90
N GLY A 28 4.69 15.88 34.83
CA GLY A 28 5.51 16.30 35.96
C GLY A 28 6.36 15.19 36.57
N ASN A 29 6.36 13.96 36.02
CA ASN A 29 7.02 12.80 36.60
C ASN A 29 8.49 12.64 36.25
N TYR A 30 8.97 13.30 35.19
CA TYR A 30 10.32 13.14 34.68
C TYR A 30 11.02 14.49 34.51
N LEU A 31 12.30 14.53 34.89
CA LEU A 31 13.23 15.61 34.59
C LEU A 31 14.28 15.07 33.62
N ILE A 32 14.43 15.73 32.49
CA ILE A 32 15.44 15.41 31.50
C ILE A 32 16.55 16.44 31.56
N ILE A 33 17.78 15.95 31.66
CA ILE A 33 18.99 16.75 31.67
C ILE A 33 19.86 16.26 30.53
N ALA A 34 20.36 17.17 29.69
CA ALA A 34 21.21 16.80 28.58
C ALA A 34 22.40 17.73 28.42
N GLY A 35 23.54 17.17 27.99
CA GLY A 35 24.74 17.94 27.70
C GLY A 35 25.97 17.07 27.48
N CYS A 36 27.14 17.52 27.91
CA CYS A 36 28.43 16.86 27.65
C CYS A 36 28.95 16.07 28.86
N ASN A 37 29.32 14.80 28.66
CA ASN A 37 29.78 13.92 29.74
C ASN A 37 31.16 14.28 30.30
N ARG A 38 31.91 15.19 29.65
CA ARG A 38 33.23 15.63 30.11
C ARG A 38 33.20 17.12 30.47
N PRO A 39 33.56 17.50 31.70
CA PRO A 39 33.47 18.89 32.15
C PRO A 39 34.58 19.80 31.59
N ASP A 40 35.67 19.24 31.05
CA ASP A 40 36.93 19.98 30.89
C ASP A 40 36.94 21.00 29.73
N THR A 41 36.22 20.76 28.62
CA THR A 41 36.02 21.74 27.52
C THR A 41 34.84 21.36 26.61
N ILE A 42 33.91 22.29 26.37
CA ILE A 42 32.79 22.14 25.41
C ILE A 42 33.30 21.88 23.98
N SER A 43 34.45 22.46 23.61
CA SER A 43 35.03 22.38 22.26
C SER A 43 35.53 20.98 21.85
N HIS A 44 35.63 20.02 22.79
CA HIS A 44 36.11 18.66 22.52
C HIS A 44 35.21 17.57 23.12
N CYS A 45 33.92 17.86 23.28
CA CYS A 45 32.98 16.88 23.81
C CYS A 45 32.85 15.66 22.88
N LYS A 46 33.43 14.53 23.28
CA LYS A 46 33.36 13.27 22.50
C LYS A 46 32.09 12.46 22.74
N LYS A 47 31.44 12.68 23.89
CA LYS A 47 30.24 11.95 24.31
C LYS A 47 29.33 12.89 25.08
N GLY A 48 28.09 12.95 24.64
CA GLY A 48 27.01 13.61 25.36
C GLY A 48 25.98 12.60 25.83
N SER A 49 25.14 13.02 26.77
CA SER A 49 24.08 12.15 27.26
C SER A 49 22.81 12.93 27.56
N VAL A 50 21.71 12.23 27.41
CA VAL A 50 20.38 12.59 27.92
C VAL A 50 20.14 11.69 29.12
N ILE A 51 20.01 12.28 30.29
CA ILE A 51 19.72 11.59 31.54
C ILE A 51 18.27 11.86 31.89
N ILE A 52 17.50 10.79 32.07
CA ILE A 52 16.08 10.84 32.42
C ILE A 52 15.98 10.49 33.90
N LEU A 53 15.53 11.45 34.69
CA LEU A 53 15.38 11.32 36.13
C LEU A 53 13.90 11.29 36.50
N ASP A 54 13.55 10.49 37.50
CA ASP A 54 12.29 10.61 38.21
C ASP A 54 12.28 11.96 38.94
N SER A 55 11.28 12.79 38.66
CA SER A 55 11.21 14.18 39.13
C SER A 55 11.00 14.29 40.63
N THR A 56 10.52 13.24 41.29
CA THR A 56 10.20 13.24 42.72
C THR A 56 11.39 12.78 43.55
N THR A 57 12.09 11.75 43.07
CA THR A 57 13.19 11.08 43.77
C THR A 57 14.57 11.53 43.29
N GLY A 58 14.66 12.12 42.10
CA GLY A 58 15.92 12.48 41.44
C GLY A 58 16.75 11.28 40.98
N LYS A 59 16.19 10.07 41.01
CA LYS A 59 16.88 8.85 40.57
C LYS A 59 16.83 8.72 39.06
N GLU A 60 17.90 8.19 38.48
CA GLU A 60 17.97 7.87 37.06
C GLU A 60 17.02 6.71 36.72
N VAL A 61 16.19 6.97 35.71
CA VAL A 61 15.25 6.00 35.12
C VAL A 61 15.87 5.39 33.87
N ALA A 62 16.46 6.22 33.01
CA ALA A 62 17.07 5.83 31.76
C ALA A 62 18.14 6.83 31.32
N HIS A 63 19.02 6.39 30.43
CA HIS A 63 20.04 7.23 29.81
C HIS A 63 20.18 6.95 28.32
N VAL A 64 20.47 8.00 27.54
CA VAL A 64 20.74 7.92 26.10
C VAL A 64 22.10 8.56 25.84
N VAL A 65 22.94 7.92 25.02
CA VAL A 65 24.31 8.39 24.72
C VAL A 65 24.42 8.83 23.27
N HIS A 66 25.02 10.00 23.06
CA HIS A 66 25.38 10.56 21.77
C HIS A 66 26.90 10.61 21.57
N ASP A 67 27.35 10.62 20.31
CA ASP A 67 28.76 10.77 19.91
C ASP A 67 29.21 12.24 19.81
N GLY A 68 28.54 13.10 20.56
CA GLY A 68 28.72 14.54 20.57
C GLY A 68 27.92 15.18 21.68
N ILE A 69 28.07 16.49 21.88
CA ILE A 69 27.30 17.21 22.89
C ILE A 69 25.81 17.18 22.52
N VAL A 70 24.93 16.97 23.50
CA VAL A 70 23.49 17.15 23.28
C VAL A 70 23.15 18.61 23.49
N THR A 71 22.64 19.26 22.45
CA THR A 71 22.42 20.72 22.39
C THR A 71 20.99 21.09 22.72
N ALA A 72 20.03 20.21 22.45
CA ALA A 72 18.61 20.45 22.65
C ALA A 72 17.88 19.17 23.05
N VAL A 73 16.84 19.32 23.88
CA VAL A 73 15.89 18.26 24.20
C VAL A 73 14.46 18.79 24.22
N ALA A 74 13.49 17.92 23.94
CA ALA A 74 12.07 18.16 24.18
C ALA A 74 11.37 16.85 24.55
N ILE A 75 10.19 16.96 25.19
CA ILE A 75 9.38 15.82 25.62
C ILE A 75 8.04 15.85 24.89
N SER A 76 7.52 14.68 24.52
CA SER A 76 6.19 14.55 23.91
C SER A 76 5.09 14.89 24.90
N LEU A 77 3.94 15.40 24.43
CA LEU A 77 2.84 15.81 25.30
C LEU A 77 2.26 14.65 26.14
N ASP A 78 2.35 13.43 25.64
CA ASP A 78 1.95 12.21 26.34
C ASP A 78 3.01 11.67 27.31
N SER A 79 4.14 12.38 27.48
CA SER A 79 5.25 12.03 28.37
C SER A 79 5.88 10.66 28.11
N LYS A 80 5.75 10.11 26.90
CA LYS A 80 6.32 8.80 26.54
C LYS A 80 7.68 8.89 25.87
N TYR A 81 7.95 9.99 25.17
CA TYR A 81 9.13 10.12 24.34
C TYR A 81 9.92 11.38 24.67
N VAL A 82 11.24 11.26 24.58
CA VAL A 82 12.17 12.38 24.54
C VAL A 82 12.73 12.47 23.13
N VAL A 83 12.91 13.69 22.62
CA VAL A 83 13.73 13.96 21.45
C VAL A 83 14.97 14.72 21.85
N SER A 84 16.12 14.34 21.31
CA SER A 84 17.41 15.00 21.50
C SER A 84 18.01 15.41 20.17
N GLY A 85 18.62 16.59 20.13
CA GLY A 85 19.48 17.04 19.03
C GLY A 85 20.93 17.13 19.51
N SER A 86 21.89 16.72 18.67
CA SER A 86 23.30 16.65 19.06
C SER A 86 24.27 17.17 17.98
N SER A 87 25.49 17.47 18.42
CA SER A 87 26.65 17.73 17.57
C SER A 87 27.23 16.48 16.90
N ASP A 88 26.69 15.30 17.18
CA ASP A 88 26.96 14.10 16.37
C ASP A 88 26.17 14.08 15.05
N ASN A 89 25.52 15.21 14.74
CA ASN A 89 24.67 15.45 13.58
C ASN A 89 23.41 14.58 13.54
N THR A 90 23.00 14.00 14.67
CA THR A 90 21.76 13.23 14.77
C THR A 90 20.72 13.95 15.62
N ALA A 91 19.44 13.76 15.26
CA ALA A 91 18.33 13.97 16.17
C ALA A 91 17.64 12.62 16.41
N ARG A 92 17.40 12.28 17.68
CA ARG A 92 16.92 10.96 18.09
C ARG A 92 15.66 11.07 18.94
N VAL A 93 14.68 10.22 18.69
CA VAL A 93 13.56 9.98 19.60
C VAL A 93 13.87 8.72 20.40
N SER A 94 13.68 8.79 21.72
CA SER A 94 13.85 7.65 22.62
C SER A 94 12.68 7.53 23.59
N SER A 95 12.38 6.30 24.01
CA SER A 95 11.41 6.02 25.06
C SER A 95 11.91 6.57 26.40
N ILE A 96 11.05 7.32 27.11
CA ILE A 96 11.39 7.83 28.45
C ILE A 96 11.51 6.68 29.46
N ALA A 97 10.69 5.64 29.32
CA ALA A 97 10.66 4.53 30.27
C ALA A 97 11.88 3.60 30.16
N THR A 98 12.45 3.44 28.96
CA THR A 98 13.51 2.46 28.69
C THR A 98 14.83 3.09 28.23
N GLY A 99 14.81 4.32 27.72
CA GLY A 99 15.97 4.94 27.05
C GLY A 99 16.26 4.36 25.66
N GLU A 100 15.44 3.43 25.18
CA GLU A 100 15.64 2.82 23.87
C GLU A 100 15.28 3.80 22.75
N GLU A 101 16.12 3.81 21.71
CA GLU A 101 15.89 4.61 20.51
C GLU A 101 14.68 4.06 19.73
N VAL A 102 13.73 4.95 19.42
CA VAL A 102 12.55 4.64 18.62
C VAL A 102 12.83 4.94 17.15
N SER A 103 13.44 6.09 16.89
CA SER A 103 13.80 6.54 15.55
C SER A 103 14.86 7.64 15.63
N HIS A 104 15.51 7.93 14.50
CA HIS A 104 16.43 9.04 14.37
C HIS A 104 16.42 9.61 12.95
N ILE A 105 16.96 10.81 12.80
CA ILE A 105 17.30 11.40 11.51
C ILE A 105 18.73 11.94 11.52
N ASN A 106 19.40 11.81 10.38
CA ASN A 106 20.73 12.35 10.15
C ASN A 106 20.62 13.76 9.55
N HIS A 107 21.41 14.68 10.07
CA HIS A 107 21.67 16.00 9.54
C HIS A 107 23.10 16.06 8.99
N ASP A 108 23.40 17.07 8.17
CA ASP A 108 24.74 17.25 7.61
C ASP A 108 25.65 18.08 8.53
N SER A 109 25.11 18.56 9.66
CA SER A 109 25.80 19.34 10.68
C SER A 109 25.04 19.32 12.01
N VAL A 110 25.58 20.00 13.02
CA VAL A 110 25.08 20.07 14.40
C VAL A 110 23.59 20.42 14.44
N VAL A 111 22.80 19.61 15.11
CA VAL A 111 21.39 19.92 15.39
C VAL A 111 21.36 20.89 16.57
N ASN A 112 20.70 22.05 16.44
CA ASN A 112 20.65 23.08 17.49
C ASN A 112 19.32 23.10 18.24
N THR A 113 18.26 22.58 17.62
CA THR A 113 16.90 22.71 18.14
C THR A 113 16.07 21.51 17.73
N VAL A 114 15.21 21.06 18.64
CA VAL A 114 14.24 19.99 18.42
C VAL A 114 12.93 20.33 19.15
N SER A 115 11.79 19.95 18.59
CA SER A 115 10.48 20.09 19.23
C SER A 115 9.49 19.08 18.67
N PHE A 116 8.65 18.50 19.53
CA PHE A 116 7.50 17.72 19.08
C PHE A 116 6.39 18.62 18.53
N SER A 117 5.61 18.08 17.61
CA SER A 117 4.30 18.61 17.24
C SER A 117 3.29 18.40 18.38
N PRO A 118 2.26 19.26 18.52
CA PRO A 118 1.23 19.08 19.54
C PRO A 118 0.44 17.76 19.42
N ASP A 119 0.34 17.17 18.24
CA ASP A 119 -0.28 15.85 18.06
C ASP A 119 0.66 14.68 18.41
N GLY A 120 1.93 14.96 18.72
CA GLY A 120 2.96 13.98 19.07
C GLY A 120 3.44 13.10 17.91
N LYS A 121 2.98 13.32 16.68
CA LYS A 121 3.31 12.46 15.53
C LYS A 121 4.61 12.86 14.83
N TYR A 122 5.01 14.12 14.95
CA TYR A 122 6.15 14.68 14.23
C TYR A 122 7.12 15.40 15.17
N VAL A 123 8.36 15.52 14.70
CA VAL A 123 9.39 16.37 15.28
C VAL A 123 9.81 17.39 14.23
N VAL A 124 10.06 18.62 14.67
CA VAL A 124 10.82 19.61 13.91
C VAL A 124 12.22 19.70 14.50
N SER A 125 13.24 19.61 13.65
CA SER A 125 14.65 19.79 14.01
C SER A 125 15.29 20.85 13.12
N GLY A 126 16.19 21.65 13.68
CA GLY A 126 16.95 22.68 12.96
C GLY A 126 18.44 22.52 13.20
N SER A 127 19.25 22.67 12.14
CA SER A 127 20.68 22.40 12.18
C SER A 127 21.52 23.53 11.57
N ASN A 128 22.82 23.49 11.86
CA ASN A 128 23.86 24.27 11.18
C ASN A 128 24.02 23.90 9.70
N ASP A 129 23.34 22.85 9.21
CA ASP A 129 23.26 22.52 7.79
C ASP A 129 22.29 23.41 7.00
N LEU A 130 21.83 24.50 7.62
CA LEU A 130 20.93 25.52 7.06
C LEU A 130 19.49 25.03 6.86
N VAL A 131 19.18 23.83 7.35
CA VAL A 131 17.93 23.15 7.05
C VAL A 131 17.14 22.87 8.34
N VAL A 132 15.85 23.21 8.28
CA VAL A 132 14.84 22.69 9.19
C VAL A 132 14.24 21.45 8.55
N ARG A 133 14.20 20.34 9.31
CA ARG A 133 13.53 19.10 8.91
C ARG A 133 12.32 18.87 9.79
N VAL A 134 11.24 18.39 9.19
CA VAL A 134 10.09 17.84 9.90
C VAL A 134 10.05 16.35 9.61
N TRP A 135 9.93 15.51 10.62
CA TRP A 135 10.03 14.05 10.46
C TRP A 135 9.14 13.30 11.44
N GLU A 136 8.75 12.08 11.06
CA GLU A 136 7.80 11.26 11.81
C GLU A 136 8.46 10.55 13.00
N VAL A 137 7.82 10.63 14.17
CA VAL A 137 8.35 10.11 15.45
C VAL A 137 8.56 8.60 15.43
N THR A 138 7.69 7.84 14.77
CA THR A 138 7.73 6.37 14.79
C THR A 138 8.71 5.77 13.78
N THR A 139 8.97 6.47 12.68
CA THR A 139 9.75 5.93 11.54
C THR A 139 11.06 6.65 11.29
N GLY A 140 11.23 7.88 11.80
CA GLY A 140 12.38 8.73 11.47
C GLY A 140 12.32 9.32 10.06
N ARG A 141 11.21 9.11 9.32
CA ARG A 141 11.10 9.57 7.93
C ARG A 141 10.97 11.09 7.87
N GLU A 142 11.83 11.72 7.08
CA GLU A 142 11.70 13.14 6.73
C GLU A 142 10.39 13.36 5.95
N PHE A 143 9.56 14.26 6.44
CA PHE A 143 8.27 14.65 5.87
C PHE A 143 8.37 15.97 5.10
N ALA A 144 9.10 16.96 5.64
CA ALA A 144 9.26 18.25 5.00
C ALA A 144 10.62 18.87 5.31
N ARG A 145 11.04 19.77 4.41
CA ARG A 145 12.29 20.52 4.50
C ARG A 145 12.05 22.00 4.26
N ILE A 146 12.62 22.84 5.12
CA ILE A 146 12.62 24.30 4.97
C ILE A 146 14.08 24.77 4.99
N THR A 147 14.49 25.53 3.99
CA THR A 147 15.87 26.00 3.81
C THR A 147 16.03 27.47 4.19
N HIS A 148 17.10 27.77 4.91
CA HIS A 148 17.56 29.12 5.22
C HIS A 148 18.91 29.40 4.55
N LEU A 149 19.42 30.62 4.68
CA LEU A 149 20.73 31.03 4.15
C LEU A 149 21.86 30.91 5.17
N ASP A 150 21.52 30.66 6.44
CA ASP A 150 22.46 30.42 7.53
C ASP A 150 21.87 29.37 8.51
N SER A 151 22.63 29.07 9.56
CA SER A 151 22.38 28.08 10.59
C SER A 151 21.06 28.30 11.31
N ILE A 152 20.28 27.23 11.48
CA ILE A 152 19.01 27.30 12.21
C ILE A 152 19.29 27.37 13.71
N SER A 153 18.81 28.44 14.35
CA SER A 153 18.94 28.64 15.79
C SER A 153 17.73 28.08 16.56
N ILE A 154 16.54 28.14 15.97
CA ILE A 154 15.29 27.69 16.62
C ILE A 154 14.26 27.23 15.59
N ALA A 155 13.50 26.19 15.90
CA ALA A 155 12.34 25.77 15.14
C ALA A 155 11.24 25.23 16.08
N ARG A 156 9.99 25.63 15.87
CA ARG A 156 8.85 25.27 16.74
C ARG A 156 7.57 25.10 15.94
N PHE A 157 6.73 24.16 16.36
CA PHE A 157 5.33 24.12 15.96
C PHE A 157 4.51 25.15 16.74
N SER A 158 3.47 25.67 16.12
CA SER A 158 2.43 26.42 16.83
C SER A 158 1.58 25.48 17.70
N PRO A 159 1.01 25.97 18.81
CA PRO A 159 0.18 25.14 19.71
C PRO A 159 -1.06 24.52 19.06
N ASP A 160 -1.60 25.16 18.01
CA ASP A 160 -2.73 24.66 17.24
C ASP A 160 -2.35 23.65 16.14
N ASN A 161 -1.06 23.30 16.04
CA ASN A 161 -0.49 22.40 15.04
C ASN A 161 -0.72 22.86 13.59
N LYS A 162 -0.84 24.18 13.36
CA LYS A 162 -1.10 24.78 12.03
C LYS A 162 0.08 25.48 11.39
N LEU A 163 1.12 25.78 12.15
CA LEU A 163 2.28 26.53 11.69
C LEU A 163 3.59 25.93 12.20
N ILE A 164 4.66 26.15 11.45
CA ILE A 164 6.04 26.02 11.91
C ILE A 164 6.70 27.39 11.81
N ALA A 165 7.38 27.82 12.87
CA ALA A 165 8.23 28.99 12.86
C ALA A 165 9.70 28.56 13.00
N SER A 166 10.57 29.11 12.17
CA SER A 166 12.02 28.89 12.21
C SER A 166 12.77 30.21 12.22
N GLY A 167 13.80 30.29 13.07
CA GLY A 167 14.70 31.43 13.15
C GLY A 167 16.13 31.00 12.81
N SER A 168 16.77 31.76 11.93
CA SER A 168 18.12 31.48 11.42
C SER A 168 19.09 32.60 11.75
N ALA A 169 20.38 32.27 11.77
CA ALA A 169 21.47 33.22 11.90
C ALA A 169 21.57 34.21 10.73
N ASP A 170 20.85 33.96 9.62
CA ASP A 170 20.69 34.91 8.51
C ASP A 170 19.87 36.16 8.89
N GLY A 171 19.32 36.20 10.10
CA GLY A 171 18.50 37.29 10.61
C GLY A 171 17.03 37.21 10.17
N ILE A 172 16.62 36.11 9.54
CA ILE A 172 15.27 35.90 9.02
C ILE A 172 14.53 34.89 9.90
N ILE A 173 13.31 35.26 10.28
CA ILE A 173 12.31 34.33 10.82
C ILE A 173 11.38 33.97 9.67
N GLN A 174 11.22 32.67 9.40
CA GLN A 174 10.24 32.18 8.45
C GLN A 174 9.08 31.52 9.21
N VAL A 175 7.87 31.74 8.73
CA VAL A 175 6.65 31.10 9.25
C VAL A 175 5.98 30.37 8.11
N TRP A 176 5.72 29.09 8.32
CA TRP A 176 5.22 28.16 7.32
C TRP A 176 3.89 27.58 7.76
N SER A 177 2.95 27.47 6.82
CA SER A 177 1.75 26.65 7.03
C SER A 177 2.16 25.20 7.25
N TRP A 178 1.76 24.65 8.39
CA TRP A 178 1.97 23.26 8.77
C TRP A 178 0.62 22.62 9.02
N ASP A 179 0.19 21.77 8.10
CA ASP A 179 -0.88 20.83 8.36
C ASP A 179 -0.52 19.60 7.56
N SER A 180 -0.11 18.53 8.24
CA SER A 180 0.37 17.34 7.54
C SER A 180 -0.71 16.76 6.61
N GLU A 181 -1.98 16.85 6.99
CA GLU A 181 -3.10 16.36 6.17
C GLU A 181 -3.36 17.30 4.99
N GLU A 182 -3.34 18.62 5.19
CA GLU A 182 -3.51 19.60 4.11
C GLU A 182 -2.30 19.63 3.16
N LEU A 183 -1.08 19.48 3.66
CA LEU A 183 0.16 19.40 2.87
C LEU A 183 0.17 18.14 2.04
N ILE A 184 -0.20 16.99 2.62
CA ILE A 184 -0.44 15.76 1.86
C ILE A 184 -1.52 16.05 0.82
N ALA A 185 -2.71 16.53 1.20
CA ALA A 185 -3.82 16.77 0.28
C ALA A 185 -3.45 17.71 -0.87
N LYS A 186 -2.80 18.85 -0.60
CA LYS A 186 -2.31 19.79 -1.62
C LYS A 186 -1.26 19.18 -2.52
N THR A 187 -0.35 18.38 -1.97
CA THR A 187 0.64 17.62 -2.75
C THR A 187 -0.07 16.59 -3.64
N CYS A 188 -1.04 15.87 -3.09
CA CYS A 188 -1.87 14.91 -3.80
C CYS A 188 -2.80 15.53 -4.83
N LEU A 189 -3.09 16.83 -4.75
CA LEU A 189 -3.79 17.57 -5.80
C LEU A 189 -2.87 17.99 -6.96
N ARG A 190 -1.55 18.01 -6.74
CA ARG A 190 -0.55 18.50 -7.70
C ARG A 190 0.23 17.39 -8.39
N VAL A 191 0.33 16.22 -7.78
CA VAL A 191 0.98 15.05 -8.37
C VAL A 191 -0.05 14.14 -9.00
N SER A 192 0.27 13.53 -10.13
CA SER A 192 -0.64 12.64 -10.85
C SER A 192 -0.59 11.19 -10.37
N ARG A 193 0.46 10.80 -9.64
CA ARG A 193 0.69 9.46 -9.09
C ARG A 193 1.60 9.50 -7.86
N ASN A 194 1.58 8.44 -7.04
CA ASN A 194 2.61 8.21 -6.02
C ASN A 194 3.95 7.83 -6.66
N LEU A 195 5.07 8.04 -5.95
CA LEU A 195 6.37 7.47 -6.35
C LEU A 195 6.24 5.95 -6.50
N THR A 196 6.88 5.37 -7.52
CA THR A 196 7.05 3.91 -7.62
C THR A 196 7.98 3.41 -6.51
N ARG A 197 8.01 2.10 -6.26
CA ARG A 197 9.00 1.51 -5.35
C ARG A 197 10.45 1.74 -5.79
N ILE A 198 10.69 1.85 -7.09
CA ILE A 198 12.02 2.12 -7.65
C ILE A 198 12.40 3.58 -7.39
N GLU A 199 11.50 4.51 -7.72
CA GLU A 199 11.69 5.94 -7.45
C GLU A 199 11.76 6.24 -5.95
N TRP A 200 11.02 5.50 -5.11
CA TRP A 200 11.13 5.60 -3.66
C TRP A 200 12.53 5.23 -3.17
N LYS A 201 13.08 4.11 -3.66
CA LYS A 201 14.46 3.71 -3.34
C LYS A 201 15.47 4.74 -3.85
N GLN A 202 15.22 5.31 -5.02
CA GLN A 202 16.13 6.26 -5.67
C GLN A 202 16.11 7.66 -5.02
N TYR A 203 14.93 8.16 -4.65
CA TYR A 203 14.74 9.55 -4.23
C TYR A 203 14.52 9.72 -2.72
N ILE A 204 14.07 8.67 -2.01
CA ILE A 204 13.87 8.71 -0.55
C ILE A 204 15.01 7.98 0.14
N ASN A 205 14.94 6.65 0.23
CA ASN A 205 15.96 5.78 0.84
C ASN A 205 15.55 4.31 0.62
N ASP A 206 16.49 3.40 0.40
CA ASP A 206 16.21 1.96 0.29
C ASP A 206 15.97 1.29 1.66
N ALA A 207 16.47 1.87 2.74
CA ALA A 207 16.32 1.38 4.11
C ALA A 207 14.92 1.60 4.69
N LEU A 208 14.11 2.46 4.07
CA LEU A 208 12.76 2.77 4.52
C LEU A 208 11.70 1.97 3.75
N PRO A 209 10.72 1.34 4.43
CA PRO A 209 9.65 0.62 3.76
C PRO A 209 8.84 1.56 2.87
N TYR A 210 8.44 1.07 1.71
CA TYR A 210 7.61 1.82 0.77
C TYR A 210 6.26 2.20 1.40
N GLN A 211 5.90 3.48 1.31
CA GLN A 211 4.60 3.98 1.73
C GLN A 211 4.03 4.93 0.68
N ALA A 212 2.76 4.73 0.31
CA ALA A 212 2.05 5.68 -0.54
C ALA A 212 1.78 6.97 0.25
N ILE A 213 2.31 8.09 -0.24
CA ILE A 213 2.15 9.42 0.39
C ILE A 213 0.74 9.96 0.13
N CYS A 214 0.17 9.63 -1.02
CA CYS A 214 -1.15 10.04 -1.47
C CYS A 214 -2.09 8.85 -1.58
N PRO A 215 -2.78 8.45 -0.50
CA PRO A 215 -3.60 7.23 -0.49
C PRO A 215 -4.76 7.25 -1.49
N ASN A 216 -5.19 8.44 -1.93
CA ASN A 216 -6.27 8.63 -2.91
C ASN A 216 -5.76 8.90 -4.35
N LEU A 217 -4.45 9.07 -4.54
CA LEU A 217 -3.87 9.08 -5.88
C LEU A 217 -3.52 7.66 -6.25
N SER A 218 -3.96 7.25 -7.44
CA SER A 218 -3.70 5.94 -8.02
C SER A 218 -2.24 5.53 -7.80
N LEU A 219 -2.06 4.39 -7.14
CA LEU A 219 -0.82 3.64 -7.24
C LEU A 219 -0.58 3.32 -8.71
N ASP A 220 0.66 3.52 -9.12
CA ASP A 220 1.11 3.52 -10.50
C ASP A 220 0.49 2.38 -11.35
N ILE A 221 -0.51 2.77 -12.14
CA ILE A 221 -1.12 1.94 -13.19
C ILE A 221 -0.05 1.61 -14.24
N GLU A 222 1.04 2.37 -14.36
CA GLU A 222 2.18 2.03 -15.22
C GLU A 222 2.96 0.81 -14.69
N TYR A 223 3.00 0.56 -13.38
CA TYR A 223 3.62 -0.66 -12.81
C TYR A 223 2.69 -1.88 -12.89
N ILE A 224 1.36 -1.70 -12.78
CA ILE A 224 0.40 -2.78 -13.07
C ILE A 224 0.40 -3.08 -14.56
N THR A 225 0.52 -2.06 -15.42
CA THR A 225 0.60 -2.21 -16.88
C THR A 225 1.92 -2.81 -17.32
N VAL A 226 3.06 -2.48 -16.68
CA VAL A 226 4.36 -3.10 -16.95
C VAL A 226 4.44 -4.50 -16.36
N ILE A 227 3.97 -4.79 -15.15
CA ILE A 227 3.90 -6.19 -14.67
C ILE A 227 2.90 -6.99 -15.49
N ALA A 228 1.74 -6.44 -15.84
CA ALA A 228 0.81 -7.11 -16.72
C ALA A 228 1.43 -7.33 -18.09
N GLN A 229 2.00 -6.33 -18.76
CA GLN A 229 2.62 -6.48 -20.08
C GLN A 229 3.88 -7.36 -20.08
N ASP A 230 4.73 -7.30 -19.04
CA ASP A 230 5.94 -8.12 -18.91
C ASP A 230 5.62 -9.57 -18.47
N SER A 231 4.53 -9.77 -17.72
CA SER A 231 3.99 -11.11 -17.41
C SER A 231 3.07 -11.67 -18.51
N LEU A 232 2.51 -10.82 -19.38
CA LEU A 232 1.66 -11.21 -20.53
C LEU A 232 2.47 -11.40 -21.81
N SER A 233 3.67 -10.83 -21.92
CA SER A 233 4.58 -11.03 -23.06
C SER A 233 5.43 -12.29 -22.96
N ASN A 234 5.59 -12.84 -21.74
CA ASN A 234 6.21 -14.15 -21.50
C ASN A 234 5.18 -15.13 -20.94
N THR A 235 4.50 -15.83 -21.85
CA THR A 235 3.58 -16.93 -21.57
C THR A 235 4.27 -18.03 -20.74
N ASN A 236 3.82 -18.24 -19.50
CA ASN A 236 3.65 -19.53 -18.80
C ASN A 236 3.55 -19.43 -17.26
N ASP A 237 3.70 -18.25 -16.64
CA ASP A 237 3.74 -18.15 -15.18
C ASP A 237 2.40 -17.70 -14.57
N VAL A 238 1.43 -18.63 -14.56
CA VAL A 238 0.06 -18.47 -14.02
C VAL A 238 0.05 -17.88 -12.61
N HIS A 239 1.03 -18.24 -11.78
CA HIS A 239 1.14 -17.78 -10.40
C HIS A 239 1.40 -16.26 -10.29
N ARG A 240 2.12 -15.68 -11.26
CA ARG A 240 2.34 -14.23 -11.31
C ARG A 240 1.08 -13.46 -11.69
N ILE A 241 0.27 -14.04 -12.57
CA ILE A 241 -1.03 -13.48 -12.96
C ILE A 241 -1.97 -13.50 -11.75
N GLU A 242 -2.02 -14.60 -11.02
CA GLU A 242 -2.82 -14.74 -9.79
C GLU A 242 -2.43 -13.74 -8.69
N ILE A 243 -1.12 -13.53 -8.45
CA ILE A 243 -0.64 -12.53 -7.49
C ILE A 243 -0.99 -11.10 -7.94
N ALA A 244 -0.82 -10.81 -9.24
CA ALA A 244 -1.13 -9.50 -9.80
C ALA A 244 -2.63 -9.20 -9.71
N LEU A 245 -3.48 -10.20 -9.97
CA LEU A 245 -4.93 -10.09 -9.96
C LEU A 245 -5.49 -9.93 -8.55
N ASN A 246 -5.02 -10.73 -7.58
CA ASN A 246 -5.38 -10.59 -6.16
C ASN A 246 -5.02 -9.21 -5.60
N LYS A 247 -3.88 -8.65 -6.05
CA LYS A 247 -3.46 -7.31 -5.65
C LYS A 247 -4.30 -6.22 -6.32
N ALA A 248 -4.69 -6.39 -7.58
CA ALA A 248 -5.59 -5.46 -8.28
C ALA A 248 -7.00 -5.46 -7.66
N GLN A 249 -7.54 -6.63 -7.32
CA GLN A 249 -8.84 -6.79 -6.65
C GLN A 249 -8.90 -6.08 -5.28
N THR A 250 -7.84 -6.24 -4.47
CA THR A 250 -7.73 -5.59 -3.15
C THR A 250 -7.79 -4.07 -3.25
N GLU A 251 -7.26 -3.50 -4.33
CA GLU A 251 -7.29 -2.05 -4.56
C GLU A 251 -8.63 -1.60 -5.18
N LEU A 252 -9.29 -2.42 -5.99
CA LEU A 252 -10.60 -2.12 -6.56
C LEU A 252 -11.72 -2.03 -5.51
N LEU A 253 -11.68 -2.88 -4.48
CA LEU A 253 -12.65 -2.91 -3.37
C LEU A 253 -12.71 -1.59 -2.57
N LYS A 254 -11.74 -0.69 -2.75
CA LYS A 254 -11.64 0.60 -2.03
C LYS A 254 -12.31 1.77 -2.77
N ILE A 255 -12.83 1.55 -3.98
CA ILE A 255 -13.33 2.61 -4.86
C ILE A 255 -14.87 2.65 -4.85
N LYS A 256 -15.48 3.78 -4.47
CA LYS A 256 -16.95 3.94 -4.36
C LYS A 256 -17.65 4.60 -5.56
N THR A 257 -16.92 5.19 -6.50
CA THR A 257 -17.51 5.87 -7.67
C THR A 257 -16.59 5.76 -8.87
N ILE A 258 -17.17 5.36 -10.00
CA ILE A 258 -16.53 5.16 -11.30
C ILE A 258 -16.41 6.51 -12.02
N ASN A 259 -15.18 6.94 -12.35
CA ASN A 259 -14.92 8.07 -13.26
C ASN A 259 -14.51 7.55 -14.65
N ASP A 260 -14.40 8.43 -15.65
CA ASP A 260 -14.10 8.02 -17.03
C ASP A 260 -12.71 7.35 -17.21
N SER A 261 -11.71 7.65 -16.35
CA SER A 261 -10.42 6.94 -16.37
C SER A 261 -10.52 5.52 -15.78
N PHE A 262 -11.53 5.26 -14.95
CA PHE A 262 -11.83 3.94 -14.42
C PHE A 262 -12.49 3.05 -15.48
N ALA A 263 -13.23 3.62 -16.44
CA ALA A 263 -13.83 2.86 -17.54
C ALA A 263 -12.77 2.21 -18.46
N GLU A 264 -11.67 2.91 -18.78
CA GLU A 264 -10.54 2.33 -19.51
C GLU A 264 -9.78 1.26 -18.70
N SER A 265 -9.74 1.42 -17.38
CA SER A 265 -9.10 0.47 -16.46
C SER A 265 -9.89 -0.83 -16.31
N ILE A 266 -11.23 -0.74 -16.31
CA ILE A 266 -12.12 -1.92 -16.32
C ILE A 266 -11.86 -2.79 -17.56
N ILE A 267 -11.63 -2.18 -18.73
CA ILE A 267 -11.36 -2.91 -19.97
C ILE A 267 -10.09 -3.76 -19.86
N ILE A 268 -9.04 -3.22 -19.25
CA ILE A 268 -7.76 -3.94 -19.05
C ILE A 268 -7.94 -5.10 -18.06
N VAL A 269 -8.65 -4.86 -16.96
CA VAL A 269 -8.95 -5.90 -15.95
C VAL A 269 -9.80 -7.01 -16.55
N ARG A 270 -10.86 -6.68 -17.30
CA ARG A 270 -11.67 -7.66 -18.05
C ARG A 270 -10.81 -8.52 -18.96
N LYS A 271 -9.89 -7.91 -19.73
CA LYS A 271 -8.99 -8.64 -20.62
C LYS A 271 -8.07 -9.61 -19.87
N ALA A 272 -7.54 -9.20 -18.72
CA ALA A 272 -6.68 -10.05 -17.89
C ALA A 272 -7.46 -11.23 -17.29
N ILE A 273 -8.68 -10.98 -16.78
CA ILE A 273 -9.58 -12.05 -16.29
C ILE A 273 -9.86 -13.04 -17.42
N SER A 274 -10.20 -12.56 -18.62
CA SER A 274 -10.44 -13.41 -19.78
C SER A 274 -9.25 -14.30 -20.12
N GLN A 275 -8.04 -13.77 -20.09
CA GLN A 275 -6.81 -14.55 -20.35
C GLN A 275 -6.54 -15.59 -19.27
N TYR A 276 -6.75 -15.25 -18.00
CA TYR A 276 -6.62 -16.20 -16.89
C TYR A 276 -7.63 -17.33 -17.02
N VAL A 277 -8.91 -17.00 -17.27
CA VAL A 277 -9.97 -18.00 -17.47
C VAL A 277 -9.58 -18.97 -18.58
N ILE A 278 -9.13 -18.48 -19.74
CA ILE A 278 -8.68 -19.33 -20.86
C ILE A 278 -7.51 -20.24 -20.43
N SER A 279 -6.54 -19.70 -19.69
CA SER A 279 -5.38 -20.47 -19.21
C SER A 279 -5.79 -21.58 -18.25
N GLU A 280 -6.63 -21.27 -17.25
CA GLU A 280 -7.04 -22.23 -16.23
C GLU A 280 -7.92 -23.34 -16.80
N VAL A 281 -8.86 -22.99 -17.68
CA VAL A 281 -9.72 -24.01 -18.30
C VAL A 281 -8.94 -24.93 -19.22
N SER A 282 -7.96 -24.39 -19.96
CA SER A 282 -7.05 -25.19 -20.79
C SER A 282 -6.15 -26.12 -19.96
N ALA A 283 -5.90 -25.75 -18.70
CA ALA A 283 -5.13 -26.57 -17.77
C ALA A 283 -6.00 -27.51 -16.90
N GLY A 284 -7.30 -27.60 -17.18
CA GLY A 284 -8.26 -28.43 -16.44
C GLY A 284 -8.62 -27.90 -15.04
N ARG A 285 -8.21 -26.68 -14.69
CA ARG A 285 -8.46 -26.06 -13.37
C ARG A 285 -9.75 -25.22 -13.40
N ILE A 286 -10.86 -25.86 -13.74
CA ILE A 286 -12.16 -25.18 -13.94
C ILE A 286 -12.62 -24.43 -12.68
N LYS A 287 -12.46 -25.06 -11.52
CA LYS A 287 -12.88 -24.47 -10.23
C LYS A 287 -12.19 -23.13 -9.95
N SER A 288 -10.90 -23.02 -10.26
CA SER A 288 -10.13 -21.79 -10.08
C SER A 288 -10.61 -20.68 -11.04
N ALA A 289 -10.99 -21.04 -12.26
CA ALA A 289 -11.59 -20.08 -13.20
C ALA A 289 -12.95 -19.58 -12.71
N LEU A 290 -13.80 -20.47 -12.18
CA LEU A 290 -15.13 -20.11 -11.66
C LEU A 290 -15.05 -19.25 -10.38
N GLU A 291 -14.15 -19.59 -9.46
CA GLU A 291 -13.92 -18.78 -8.25
C GLU A 291 -13.52 -17.34 -8.60
N LEU A 292 -12.72 -17.16 -9.64
CA LEU A 292 -12.35 -15.81 -10.10
C LEU A 292 -13.52 -15.08 -10.75
N LEU A 293 -14.29 -15.76 -11.60
CA LEU A 293 -15.45 -15.16 -12.28
C LEU A 293 -16.52 -14.71 -11.27
N GLU A 294 -16.82 -15.55 -10.26
CA GLU A 294 -17.76 -15.21 -9.20
C GLU A 294 -17.32 -13.95 -8.44
N GLN A 295 -16.03 -13.83 -8.12
CA GLN A 295 -15.47 -12.64 -7.46
C GLN A 295 -15.56 -11.39 -8.36
N ALA A 296 -15.34 -11.55 -9.66
CA ALA A 296 -15.43 -10.47 -10.63
C ALA A 296 -16.87 -9.94 -10.74
N ASP A 297 -17.85 -10.85 -10.78
CA ASP A 297 -19.27 -10.52 -10.84
C ASP A 297 -19.76 -9.83 -9.55
N GLN A 298 -19.33 -10.30 -8.37
CA GLN A 298 -19.59 -9.62 -7.09
C GLN A 298 -19.02 -8.19 -7.04
N SER A 299 -17.98 -7.93 -7.82
CA SER A 299 -17.33 -6.61 -7.95
C SER A 299 -17.89 -5.79 -9.12
N ASN A 300 -18.93 -6.26 -9.80
CA ASN A 300 -19.54 -5.63 -10.98
C ASN A 300 -18.59 -5.50 -12.19
N ILE A 301 -17.66 -6.47 -12.34
CA ILE A 301 -16.67 -6.55 -13.42
C ILE A 301 -16.96 -7.79 -14.25
N SER A 302 -18.09 -7.80 -14.95
CA SER A 302 -18.42 -8.90 -15.84
C SER A 302 -17.49 -8.88 -17.07
N ILE A 303 -17.02 -10.06 -17.48
CA ILE A 303 -16.25 -10.20 -18.73
C ILE A 303 -17.18 -10.27 -19.94
N ASP A 304 -16.75 -9.63 -21.03
CA ASP A 304 -17.45 -9.61 -22.32
C ASP A 304 -16.61 -10.27 -23.45
N ASP A 305 -15.49 -10.91 -23.09
CA ASP A 305 -14.65 -11.62 -24.05
C ASP A 305 -15.27 -12.94 -24.47
N LYS A 306 -15.68 -13.01 -25.74
CA LYS A 306 -16.33 -14.17 -26.34
C LYS A 306 -15.52 -15.46 -26.32
N TYR A 307 -14.18 -15.38 -26.33
CA TYR A 307 -13.33 -16.57 -26.32
C TYR A 307 -13.23 -17.14 -24.91
N ALA A 308 -13.08 -16.29 -23.90
CA ALA A 308 -13.08 -16.71 -22.50
C ALA A 308 -14.43 -17.29 -22.09
N LEU A 309 -15.53 -16.61 -22.44
CA LEU A 309 -16.89 -17.10 -22.17
C LEU A 309 -17.17 -18.44 -22.87
N ASN A 310 -16.73 -18.61 -24.12
CA ASN A 310 -16.87 -19.91 -24.79
C ASN A 310 -16.01 -20.99 -24.13
N ALA A 311 -14.79 -20.67 -23.74
CA ALA A 311 -13.86 -21.63 -23.15
C ALA A 311 -14.36 -22.15 -21.80
N ILE A 312 -14.83 -21.25 -20.91
CA ILE A 312 -15.42 -21.67 -19.63
C ILE A 312 -16.70 -22.46 -19.83
N CYS A 313 -17.55 -22.06 -20.79
CA CYS A 313 -18.75 -22.80 -21.15
C CYS A 313 -18.45 -24.24 -21.60
N TRP A 314 -17.52 -24.39 -22.56
CA TRP A 314 -17.17 -25.69 -23.12
C TRP A 314 -16.46 -26.59 -22.10
N PHE A 315 -15.31 -26.15 -21.58
CA PHE A 315 -14.49 -26.96 -20.69
C PHE A 315 -15.15 -27.17 -19.33
N GLY A 316 -15.93 -26.19 -18.83
CA GLY A 316 -16.69 -26.38 -17.61
C GLY A 316 -17.75 -27.47 -17.74
N SER A 317 -18.47 -27.48 -18.85
CA SER A 317 -19.47 -28.53 -19.15
C SER A 317 -18.84 -29.91 -19.26
N LEU A 318 -17.68 -30.03 -19.91
CA LEU A 318 -16.96 -31.30 -20.03
C LEU A 318 -16.44 -31.84 -18.68
N ASN A 319 -16.21 -30.97 -17.70
CA ASN A 319 -15.62 -31.32 -16.41
C ASN A 319 -16.63 -31.35 -15.26
N GLY A 320 -17.93 -31.42 -15.55
CA GLY A 320 -18.98 -31.61 -14.54
C GLY A 320 -19.46 -30.32 -13.84
N PHE A 321 -19.18 -29.16 -14.43
CA PHE A 321 -19.62 -27.85 -13.95
C PHE A 321 -20.73 -27.25 -14.85
N GLU A 322 -21.46 -28.09 -15.60
CA GLU A 322 -22.44 -27.65 -16.61
C GLU A 322 -23.50 -26.68 -16.06
N ARG A 323 -23.89 -26.80 -14.79
CA ARG A 323 -24.83 -25.86 -14.15
C ARG A 323 -24.20 -24.52 -13.82
N ASP A 324 -22.96 -24.54 -13.35
CA ASP A 324 -22.25 -23.34 -12.89
C ASP A 324 -21.81 -22.48 -14.10
N VAL A 325 -21.60 -23.09 -15.27
CA VAL A 325 -21.13 -22.37 -16.46
C VAL A 325 -22.24 -21.86 -17.38
N LEU A 326 -23.50 -22.25 -17.12
CA LEU A 326 -24.63 -22.03 -18.03
C LEU A 326 -24.92 -20.54 -18.24
N GLU A 327 -24.73 -19.72 -17.21
CA GLU A 327 -24.88 -18.27 -17.32
C GLU A 327 -23.85 -17.63 -18.26
N TYR A 328 -22.60 -18.12 -18.25
CA TYR A 328 -21.55 -17.66 -19.15
C TYR A 328 -21.78 -18.14 -20.59
N CYS A 329 -22.34 -19.34 -20.76
CA CYS A 329 -22.79 -19.83 -22.06
C CYS A 329 -23.88 -18.92 -22.66
N ASP A 330 -24.90 -18.57 -21.86
CA ASP A 330 -25.98 -17.67 -22.29
C ASP A 330 -25.47 -16.26 -22.58
N ALA A 331 -24.59 -15.72 -21.74
CA ALA A 331 -23.96 -14.41 -21.95
C ALA A 331 -23.22 -14.37 -23.30
N ASN A 332 -22.48 -15.42 -23.65
CA ASN A 332 -21.73 -15.45 -24.90
C ASN A 332 -22.63 -15.46 -26.14
N VAL A 333 -23.67 -16.30 -26.13
CA VAL A 333 -24.65 -16.37 -27.23
C VAL A 333 -25.40 -15.06 -27.38
N ASN A 334 -25.77 -14.41 -26.27
CA ASN A 334 -26.44 -13.10 -26.30
C ASN A 334 -25.55 -12.00 -26.88
N LEU A 335 -24.24 -12.02 -26.57
CA LEU A 335 -23.26 -11.09 -27.13
C LEU A 335 -22.94 -11.37 -28.61
N ASN A 336 -23.01 -12.64 -29.03
CA ASN A 336 -22.57 -13.09 -30.36
C ASN A 336 -23.61 -14.05 -31.02
N PRO A 337 -24.82 -13.57 -31.36
CA PRO A 337 -25.95 -14.42 -31.75
C PRO A 337 -25.84 -15.04 -33.16
N SER A 338 -24.77 -14.73 -33.91
CA SER A 338 -24.55 -15.19 -35.28
C SER A 338 -23.41 -16.19 -35.42
N THR A 339 -22.91 -16.76 -34.32
CA THR A 339 -21.76 -17.69 -34.32
C THR A 339 -22.18 -19.07 -33.81
N GLY A 340 -22.31 -20.06 -34.70
CA GLY A 340 -22.78 -21.40 -34.37
C GLY A 340 -21.99 -22.11 -33.29
N ASN A 341 -20.66 -21.95 -33.25
CA ASN A 341 -19.79 -22.59 -32.24
C ASN A 341 -20.23 -22.29 -30.79
N TYR A 342 -20.77 -21.10 -30.52
CA TYR A 342 -21.20 -20.73 -29.17
C TYR A 342 -22.52 -21.41 -28.80
N TYR A 343 -23.37 -21.69 -29.79
CA TYR A 343 -24.55 -22.53 -29.62
C TYR A 343 -24.14 -23.99 -29.38
N ASP A 344 -23.13 -24.53 -30.08
CA ASP A 344 -22.63 -25.91 -29.82
C ASP A 344 -22.20 -26.08 -28.36
N SER A 345 -21.40 -25.14 -27.82
CA SER A 345 -20.96 -25.17 -26.42
C SER A 345 -22.11 -25.08 -25.42
N ARG A 346 -23.07 -24.18 -25.66
CA ARG A 346 -24.25 -24.06 -24.80
C ARG A 346 -25.17 -25.28 -24.90
N GLY A 347 -25.30 -25.85 -26.10
CA GLY A 347 -26.09 -27.05 -26.35
C GLY A 347 -25.58 -28.24 -25.54
N LEU A 348 -24.25 -28.40 -25.42
CA LEU A 348 -23.62 -29.38 -24.54
C LEU A 348 -24.02 -29.14 -23.07
N ALA A 349 -23.84 -27.92 -22.56
CA ALA A 349 -24.20 -27.56 -21.18
C ALA A 349 -25.68 -27.86 -20.87
N ARG A 350 -26.58 -27.47 -21.79
CA ARG A 350 -28.03 -27.72 -21.67
C ARG A 350 -28.37 -29.20 -21.69
N ALA A 351 -27.74 -29.98 -22.56
CA ALA A 351 -27.97 -31.41 -22.61
C ALA A 351 -27.54 -32.10 -21.31
N LEU A 352 -26.38 -31.75 -20.77
CA LEU A 352 -25.87 -32.31 -19.51
C LEU A 352 -26.72 -31.92 -18.30
N THR A 353 -27.32 -30.74 -18.32
CA THR A 353 -28.27 -30.30 -17.27
C THR A 353 -29.69 -30.86 -17.42
N GLY A 354 -29.98 -31.55 -18.53
CA GLY A 354 -31.27 -32.19 -18.82
C GLY A 354 -32.23 -31.36 -19.66
N ASP A 355 -31.84 -30.16 -20.11
CA ASP A 355 -32.60 -29.36 -21.08
C ASP A 355 -32.36 -29.85 -22.52
N TYR A 356 -32.92 -31.01 -22.85
CA TYR A 356 -32.78 -31.59 -24.18
C TYR A 356 -33.44 -30.75 -25.27
N GLN A 357 -34.53 -30.04 -24.95
CA GLN A 357 -35.23 -29.22 -25.93
C GLN A 357 -34.38 -28.00 -26.33
N GLY A 358 -33.79 -27.31 -25.35
CA GLY A 358 -32.86 -26.21 -25.61
C GLY A 358 -31.58 -26.69 -26.31
N ALA A 359 -31.03 -27.84 -25.90
CA ALA A 359 -29.86 -28.42 -26.54
C ALA A 359 -30.10 -28.77 -28.03
N ILE A 360 -31.25 -29.35 -28.37
CA ILE A 360 -31.62 -29.66 -29.76
C ILE A 360 -31.65 -28.39 -30.61
N LEU A 361 -32.23 -27.30 -30.10
CA LEU A 361 -32.29 -26.02 -30.81
C LEU A 361 -30.89 -25.45 -31.07
N ASP A 362 -30.02 -25.50 -30.06
CA ASP A 362 -28.65 -25.00 -30.15
C ASP A 362 -27.80 -25.81 -31.12
N PHE A 363 -27.86 -27.15 -31.06
CA PHE A 363 -27.17 -28.01 -32.02
C PHE A 363 -27.72 -27.88 -33.45
N GLN A 364 -29.04 -27.68 -33.60
CA GLN A 364 -29.63 -27.44 -34.92
C GLN A 364 -29.11 -26.12 -35.51
N TYR A 365 -29.01 -25.08 -34.69
CA TYR A 365 -28.41 -23.81 -35.12
C TYR A 365 -26.96 -24.01 -35.59
N TYR A 366 -26.15 -24.76 -34.83
CA TYR A 366 -24.78 -25.11 -35.24
C TYR A 366 -24.73 -25.85 -36.58
N VAL A 367 -25.65 -26.79 -36.81
CA VAL A 367 -25.74 -27.56 -38.07
C VAL A 367 -26.17 -26.69 -39.25
N ASP A 368 -27.05 -25.71 -39.01
CA ASP A 368 -27.55 -24.80 -40.04
C ASP A 368 -26.55 -23.67 -40.36
N ASP A 369 -25.58 -23.41 -39.47
CA ASP A 369 -24.46 -22.50 -39.71
C ASP A 369 -23.45 -23.13 -40.69
N ASN A 370 -23.42 -22.60 -41.92
CA ASN A 370 -22.60 -23.11 -43.03
C ASN A 370 -21.07 -22.95 -42.85
N SER A 371 -20.61 -22.57 -41.66
CA SER A 371 -19.20 -22.35 -41.32
C SER A 371 -18.52 -23.55 -40.64
N ALA A 372 -19.26 -24.61 -40.31
CA ALA A 372 -18.78 -25.76 -39.53
C ALA A 372 -18.20 -26.92 -40.37
N ASP A 373 -17.33 -27.73 -39.75
CA ASP A 373 -16.72 -28.94 -40.34
C ASP A 373 -17.79 -30.03 -40.59
N SER A 374 -17.82 -30.56 -41.81
CA SER A 374 -18.73 -31.64 -42.24
C SER A 374 -18.77 -32.86 -41.32
N VAL A 375 -17.65 -33.19 -40.65
CA VAL A 375 -17.56 -34.33 -39.71
C VAL A 375 -18.26 -33.97 -38.40
N LEU A 376 -18.04 -32.76 -37.88
CA LEU A 376 -18.67 -32.28 -36.65
C LEU A 376 -20.18 -32.12 -36.86
N ILE A 377 -20.62 -31.61 -38.01
CA ILE A 377 -22.04 -31.49 -38.38
C ILE A 377 -22.75 -32.84 -38.28
N GLU A 378 -22.15 -33.91 -38.82
CA GLU A 378 -22.77 -35.24 -38.77
C GLU A 378 -22.82 -35.78 -37.33
N GLN A 379 -21.79 -35.50 -36.53
CA GLN A 379 -21.78 -35.84 -35.11
C GLN A 379 -22.92 -35.12 -34.35
N ARG A 380 -23.16 -33.83 -34.60
CA ARG A 380 -24.24 -33.07 -33.94
C ARG A 380 -25.63 -33.53 -34.38
N LYS A 381 -25.81 -33.92 -35.65
CA LYS A 381 -27.04 -34.57 -36.12
C LYS A 381 -27.33 -35.86 -35.37
N GLN A 382 -26.31 -36.67 -35.10
CA GLN A 382 -26.47 -37.89 -34.29
C GLN A 382 -26.86 -37.57 -32.84
N TRP A 383 -26.29 -36.53 -32.23
CA TRP A 383 -26.68 -36.07 -30.89
C TRP A 383 -28.15 -35.62 -30.86
N ILE A 384 -28.57 -34.82 -31.84
CA ILE A 384 -29.97 -34.36 -31.97
C ILE A 384 -30.94 -35.56 -32.03
N GLU A 385 -30.65 -36.57 -32.84
CA GLU A 385 -31.51 -37.75 -32.97
C GLU A 385 -31.60 -38.59 -31.68
N GLN A 386 -30.52 -38.65 -30.89
CA GLN A 386 -30.54 -39.31 -29.58
C GLN A 386 -31.33 -38.49 -28.55
N LEU A 387 -31.11 -37.18 -28.49
CA LEU A 387 -31.81 -36.27 -27.58
C LEU A 387 -33.32 -36.24 -27.86
N LYS A 388 -33.75 -36.27 -29.13
CA LYS A 388 -35.18 -36.39 -29.50
C LYS A 388 -35.84 -37.66 -28.97
N LYS A 389 -35.06 -38.73 -28.77
CA LYS A 389 -35.52 -40.00 -28.18
C LYS A 389 -35.43 -40.01 -26.65
N GLY A 390 -35.02 -38.89 -26.04
CA GLY A 390 -34.81 -38.78 -24.59
C GLY A 390 -33.54 -39.48 -24.10
N ILE A 391 -32.62 -39.82 -25.01
CA ILE A 391 -31.36 -40.51 -24.69
C ILE A 391 -30.25 -39.48 -24.61
N ASN A 392 -29.51 -39.46 -23.50
CA ASN A 392 -28.32 -38.61 -23.34
C ASN A 392 -27.14 -39.22 -24.13
N PRO A 393 -26.62 -38.56 -25.19
CA PRO A 393 -25.50 -39.07 -25.97
C PRO A 393 -24.14 -38.90 -25.27
N PHE A 394 -24.05 -38.12 -24.19
CA PHE A 394 -22.82 -37.73 -23.52
C PHE A 394 -22.45 -38.70 -22.38
N THR A 395 -22.05 -39.92 -22.75
CA THR A 395 -21.44 -40.88 -21.81
C THR A 395 -20.05 -40.43 -21.37
N SER A 396 -19.50 -41.01 -20.29
CA SER A 396 -18.15 -40.70 -19.82
C SER A 396 -17.08 -40.83 -20.91
N ASP A 397 -17.16 -41.88 -21.72
CA ASP A 397 -16.23 -42.10 -22.84
C ASP A 397 -16.34 -41.02 -23.92
N VAL A 398 -17.57 -40.54 -24.19
CA VAL A 398 -17.81 -39.46 -25.15
C VAL A 398 -17.27 -38.14 -24.63
N LEU A 399 -17.48 -37.84 -23.34
CA LEU A 399 -16.96 -36.62 -22.72
C LEU A 399 -15.43 -36.63 -22.66
N GLU A 400 -14.81 -37.77 -22.36
CA GLU A 400 -13.35 -37.91 -22.38
C GLU A 400 -12.79 -37.73 -23.81
N SER A 401 -13.45 -38.30 -24.81
CA SER A 401 -13.09 -38.09 -26.21
C SER A 401 -13.21 -36.62 -26.63
N LEU A 402 -14.26 -35.91 -26.20
CA LEU A 402 -14.45 -34.50 -26.52
C LEU A 402 -13.46 -33.59 -25.79
N ASN A 403 -13.01 -33.97 -24.60
CA ASN A 403 -12.01 -33.21 -23.84
C ASN A 403 -10.58 -33.39 -24.41
N SER A 404 -10.36 -34.46 -25.17
CA SER A 404 -9.08 -34.75 -25.84
C SER A 404 -8.92 -34.10 -27.22
N GLN A 405 -10.01 -33.58 -27.78
CA GLN A 405 -10.09 -32.90 -29.09
C GLN A 405 -10.04 -31.39 -28.91
#